data_AF-A0A6V7P7V5-F1
#
_entry.id   AF-A0A6V7P7V5-F1
#
_cell.length_a   1.000
_cell.length_b   1.000
_cell.length_c   1.000
_cell.angle_alpha   90.00
_cell.angle_beta   90.00
_cell.angle_gamma   90.00
#
_symmetry.space_group_name_H-M   'P 1'
#
loop_
_entity.id
_entity.type
_entity.pdbx_description
1 polymer ?
#
loop_
_entity_poly.entity_id
_entity_poly.type
_entity_poly.pdbx_seq_one_letter_code
_entity_poly.pdbx_strand_id
1 'polypeptide(L)'
;MMSGSASVENALRCLGRGFDVSCDFRLKYCKGKVAAASDEKAELIVPGFGAFRDVPVDVKCDKGDRIRFRSDVLEFNKMSELFNQRSSLSGKIPSGLFNSMFLFDGSSWAQDAAKTKCLALDGYFISLFNLRLDSQPLALSSHIVDAVPSTWDPAAIASFIENYGTHIIAPEAFNVFDTQPKLEGLCPVTCKEGVTVICSKRGGDASVSSHSEWLLTVPKLPDVINFTFVPITSLLKGVPGTGFLSHAINLYLRYKPPINELKYFLDFQHHKMWAPMHNDLPLGPSSNRSVPTPALQFTPMGPKLCVNTNQVIVKKWPVTGMRLHLEGKKNNRLAIHLQHLTCTPKFIKVQPDKPPLWRGSDDIADERYCEPVQWKMFAHVCTAPVKYDPNWLISGRGTAFIVTGAQLDIKVHESTNVLHLRLLYSEVPGCIVSQSKWVHSPSGFSEKMSFLSMSFPTSSSGLEKEKQQGPVFNLDSAVFPTGPPVPVGAQKMLKFVDTSHVATGPRTAPATGSSPAQS
;
A
#
# COMPACT_ATOMS: atom_id res chain seq x y z
N MET A 1 19.67 -15.97 27.76
CA MET A 1 18.27 -15.91 28.24
C MET A 1 18.24 -15.04 29.48
N MET A 2 17.16 -14.30 29.73
CA MET A 2 17.05 -13.41 30.90
C MET A 2 16.44 -14.17 32.09
N SER A 3 16.75 -13.77 33.33
CA SER A 3 16.06 -14.31 34.51
C SER A 3 14.62 -13.83 34.54
N GLY A 4 13.71 -14.61 35.16
CA GLY A 4 12.31 -14.22 35.28
C GLY A 4 12.10 -12.85 35.95
N SER A 5 12.92 -12.49 36.95
CA SER A 5 12.89 -11.14 37.54
C SER A 5 13.20 -10.03 36.52
N ALA A 6 14.20 -10.22 35.67
CA ALA A 6 14.58 -9.24 34.66
C ALA A 6 13.54 -9.13 33.53
N SER A 7 12.81 -10.20 33.22
CA SER A 7 11.62 -10.13 32.34
C SER A 7 10.51 -9.28 32.94
N VAL A 8 10.23 -9.40 34.25
CA VAL A 8 9.23 -8.56 34.94
C VAL A 8 9.64 -7.09 34.93
N GLU A 9 10.90 -6.76 35.25
CA GLU A 9 11.41 -5.37 35.16
C GLU A 9 11.25 -4.78 33.76
N ASN A 10 11.53 -5.56 32.71
CA ASN A 10 11.37 -5.11 31.34
C ASN A 10 9.89 -4.89 30.97
N ALA A 11 8.98 -5.76 31.42
CA ALA A 11 7.55 -5.61 31.23
C ALA A 11 7.03 -4.32 31.89
N LEU A 12 7.42 -4.07 33.16
CA LEU A 12 7.13 -2.83 33.89
C LEU A 12 7.63 -1.58 33.14
N ARG A 13 8.86 -1.61 32.64
CA ARG A 13 9.48 -0.51 31.87
C ARG A 13 8.81 -0.22 30.53
N CYS A 14 7.92 -1.09 30.03
CA CYS A 14 7.25 -0.94 28.74
C CYS A 14 5.82 -0.37 28.82
N LEU A 15 5.20 -0.34 30.01
CA LEU A 15 3.92 0.35 30.20
C LEU A 15 4.05 1.84 29.84
N GLY A 16 3.05 2.39 29.15
CA GLY A 16 3.04 3.80 28.71
C GLY A 16 4.05 4.14 27.60
N ARG A 17 4.78 3.15 27.06
CA ARG A 17 5.61 3.36 25.86
C ARG A 17 4.81 3.30 24.58
N GLY A 18 5.32 4.00 23.58
CA GLY A 18 4.87 3.89 22.21
C GLY A 18 5.17 2.51 21.63
N PHE A 19 4.38 2.10 20.64
CA PHE A 19 4.50 0.82 19.95
C PHE A 19 3.96 0.93 18.53
N ASP A 20 4.61 0.25 17.59
CA ASP A 20 4.06 0.06 16.25
C ASP A 20 3.35 -1.30 16.15
N VAL A 21 2.02 -1.27 16.07
CA VAL A 21 1.19 -2.48 15.97
C VAL A 21 1.32 -3.21 14.62
N SER A 22 2.06 -2.66 13.66
CA SER A 22 2.47 -3.38 12.45
C SER A 22 3.58 -4.41 12.73
N CYS A 23 4.37 -4.21 13.78
CA CYS A 23 5.39 -5.14 14.28
C CYS A 23 4.80 -6.25 15.16
N ASP A 24 5.53 -7.37 15.28
CA ASP A 24 5.20 -8.47 16.21
C ASP A 24 5.25 -7.99 17.67
N PHE A 25 4.36 -8.50 18.52
CA PHE A 25 4.10 -7.94 19.85
C PHE A 25 5.13 -8.40 20.87
N ARG A 26 6.31 -7.76 20.84
CA ARG A 26 7.42 -8.00 21.77
C ARG A 26 8.07 -6.74 22.29
N LEU A 27 8.67 -6.86 23.47
CA LEU A 27 9.42 -5.82 24.16
C LEU A 27 10.49 -5.15 23.27
N LYS A 28 11.16 -5.91 22.39
CA LYS A 28 12.19 -5.38 21.45
C LYS A 28 11.68 -4.35 20.43
N TYR A 29 10.37 -4.25 20.22
CA TYR A 29 9.73 -3.27 19.32
C TYR A 29 9.11 -2.08 20.07
N CYS A 30 9.25 -2.02 21.40
CA CYS A 30 8.82 -0.87 22.19
C CYS A 30 9.62 0.38 21.81
N LYS A 31 8.92 1.51 21.71
CA LYS A 31 9.44 2.78 21.23
C LYS A 31 9.74 3.74 22.40
N GLY A 32 9.77 5.05 22.14
CA GLY A 32 9.93 6.08 23.17
C GLY A 32 8.86 6.03 24.27
N LYS A 33 9.15 6.65 25.42
CA LYS A 33 8.14 6.89 26.47
C LYS A 33 7.14 7.93 25.96
N VAL A 34 5.85 7.62 26.03
CA VAL A 34 4.77 8.47 25.51
C VAL A 34 3.91 9.00 26.65
N ALA A 35 3.39 8.10 27.48
CA ALA A 35 2.69 8.47 28.71
C ALA A 35 3.67 8.68 29.87
N ALA A 36 3.38 9.68 30.70
CA ALA A 36 3.94 9.81 32.03
C ALA A 36 3.13 8.94 33.00
N ALA A 37 3.83 8.07 33.73
CA ALA A 37 3.33 7.45 34.95
C ALA A 37 3.55 8.44 36.11
N SER A 38 2.96 8.17 37.29
CA SER A 38 3.17 9.00 38.48
C SER A 38 4.65 9.06 38.89
N ASP A 39 5.08 10.20 39.43
CA ASP A 39 6.39 10.33 40.10
C ASP A 39 6.38 9.65 41.48
N GLU A 40 5.20 9.43 42.07
CA GLU A 40 5.03 8.64 43.29
C GLU A 40 5.29 7.15 43.02
N LYS A 41 6.11 6.53 43.86
CA LYS A 41 6.54 5.14 43.74
C LYS A 41 6.19 4.34 44.99
N ALA A 42 5.85 3.07 44.77
CA ALA A 42 5.56 2.10 45.80
C ALA A 42 6.27 0.76 45.53
N GLU A 43 6.09 -0.19 46.45
CA GLU A 43 6.47 -1.59 46.27
C GLU A 43 5.29 -2.37 45.65
N LEU A 44 5.52 -3.00 44.50
CA LEU A 44 4.54 -3.82 43.80
C LEU A 44 4.85 -5.31 44.01
N ILE A 45 3.87 -6.06 44.53
CA ILE A 45 3.97 -7.51 44.68
C ILE A 45 3.50 -8.18 43.39
N VAL A 46 4.39 -8.93 42.74
CA VAL A 46 4.10 -9.68 41.49
C VAL A 46 3.95 -11.17 41.81
N PRO A 47 2.79 -11.79 41.50
CA PRO A 47 2.53 -13.20 41.78
C PRO A 47 3.60 -14.14 41.22
N GLY A 48 4.27 -14.90 42.11
CA GLY A 48 5.32 -15.86 41.75
C GLY A 48 6.72 -15.25 41.52
N PHE A 49 6.86 -13.92 41.54
CA PHE A 49 8.15 -13.24 41.32
C PHE A 49 8.63 -12.36 42.49
N GLY A 50 7.76 -12.08 43.47
CA GLY A 50 8.11 -11.36 44.69
C GLY A 50 7.82 -9.86 44.59
N ALA A 51 8.50 -9.07 45.42
CA ALA A 51 8.28 -7.63 45.53
C ALA A 51 9.26 -6.83 44.66
N PHE A 52 8.74 -5.86 43.92
CA PHE A 52 9.50 -4.94 43.07
C PHE A 52 9.36 -3.52 43.62
N ARG A 53 10.49 -2.87 43.91
CA ARG A 53 10.54 -1.50 44.44
C ARG A 53 10.62 -0.47 43.31
N ASP A 54 10.41 0.79 43.68
CA ASP A 54 10.51 1.94 42.77
C ASP A 54 9.53 1.91 41.59
N VAL A 55 8.41 1.20 41.74
CA VAL A 55 7.36 1.07 40.71
C VAL A 55 6.33 2.20 40.89
N PRO A 56 5.92 2.92 39.82
CA PRO A 56 4.90 3.96 39.91
C PRO A 56 3.57 3.45 40.50
N VAL A 57 2.94 4.25 41.36
CA VAL A 57 1.70 3.86 42.10
C VAL A 57 0.49 3.56 41.22
N ASP A 58 0.48 4.06 39.99
CA ASP A 58 -0.54 3.76 38.98
C ASP A 58 -0.34 2.37 38.35
N VAL A 59 0.79 1.70 38.55
CA VAL A 59 0.98 0.32 38.09
C VAL A 59 0.39 -0.70 39.06
N LYS A 60 -0.69 -1.35 38.65
CA LYS A 60 -1.32 -2.48 39.35
C LYS A 60 -0.88 -3.81 38.73
N CYS A 61 -0.91 -4.87 39.52
CA CYS A 61 -0.66 -6.23 39.06
C CYS A 61 -1.85 -7.12 39.41
N ASP A 62 -2.43 -7.76 38.39
CA ASP A 62 -3.52 -8.72 38.57
C ASP A 62 -3.00 -10.15 38.33
N LYS A 63 -3.69 -11.14 38.89
CA LYS A 63 -3.30 -12.54 38.75
C LYS A 63 -3.47 -13.02 37.31
N GLY A 64 -2.53 -13.85 36.84
CA GLY A 64 -2.67 -14.52 35.54
C GLY A 64 -3.70 -15.65 35.54
N ASP A 65 -4.25 -15.93 34.36
CA ASP A 65 -5.13 -17.04 34.03
C ASP A 65 -4.42 -18.17 33.26
N ARG A 66 -5.10 -19.31 33.07
CA ARG A 66 -4.63 -20.39 32.18
C ARG A 66 -5.81 -20.91 31.38
N ILE A 67 -5.91 -20.47 30.13
CA ILE A 67 -7.04 -20.71 29.23
C ILE A 67 -6.56 -21.52 28.03
N ARG A 68 -7.13 -22.69 27.74
CA ARG A 68 -7.00 -23.24 26.37
C ARG A 68 -7.96 -22.48 25.47
N PHE A 69 -7.44 -21.95 24.37
CA PHE A 69 -8.28 -21.33 23.35
C PHE A 69 -8.20 -22.09 22.04
N ARG A 70 -9.38 -22.34 21.47
CA ARG A 70 -9.56 -22.91 20.14
C ARG A 70 -10.54 -22.01 19.38
N SER A 71 -10.16 -21.58 18.18
CA SER A 71 -11.06 -20.90 17.25
C SER A 71 -11.80 -21.90 16.37
N ASP A 72 -12.88 -21.43 15.76
CA ASP A 72 -13.41 -22.05 14.54
C ASP A 72 -12.44 -21.88 13.37
N VAL A 73 -12.78 -22.50 12.24
CA VAL A 73 -12.12 -22.28 10.95
C VAL A 73 -12.67 -20.97 10.36
N LEU A 74 -11.85 -19.92 10.35
CA LEU A 74 -12.22 -18.56 10.00
C LEU A 74 -11.57 -18.09 8.70
N GLU A 75 -12.24 -17.19 7.98
CA GLU A 75 -11.64 -16.44 6.88
C GLU A 75 -10.57 -15.47 7.41
N PHE A 76 -9.59 -15.10 6.57
CA PHE A 76 -8.46 -14.23 6.92
C PHE A 76 -8.88 -12.98 7.72
N ASN A 77 -9.87 -12.23 7.23
CA ASN A 77 -10.34 -10.99 7.86
C ASN A 77 -10.98 -11.22 9.24
N LYS A 78 -11.69 -12.34 9.44
CA LYS A 78 -12.33 -12.70 10.72
C LYS A 78 -11.27 -13.15 11.74
N MET A 79 -10.29 -13.93 11.30
CA MET A 79 -9.18 -14.33 12.16
C MET A 79 -8.33 -13.11 12.56
N SER A 80 -8.04 -12.20 11.62
CA SER A 80 -7.37 -10.93 11.90
C SER A 80 -8.13 -10.07 12.92
N GLU A 81 -9.45 -9.93 12.77
CA GLU A 81 -10.30 -9.17 13.68
C GLU A 81 -10.29 -9.77 15.10
N LEU A 82 -10.29 -11.11 15.22
CA LEU A 82 -10.18 -11.80 16.51
C LEU A 82 -8.82 -11.54 17.19
N PHE A 83 -7.71 -11.52 16.45
CA PHE A 83 -6.41 -11.15 17.00
C PHE A 83 -6.38 -9.69 17.46
N ASN A 84 -6.97 -8.77 16.67
CA ASN A 84 -6.99 -7.35 17.00
C ASN A 84 -7.81 -7.06 18.26
N GLN A 85 -9.01 -7.66 18.39
CA GLN A 85 -9.88 -7.48 19.56
C GLN A 85 -9.21 -7.88 20.88
N ARG A 86 -8.38 -8.93 20.87
CA ARG A 86 -7.59 -9.39 22.04
C ARG A 86 -6.52 -8.41 22.51
N SER A 87 -6.17 -7.44 21.68
CA SER A 87 -5.14 -6.43 21.94
C SER A 87 -5.75 -5.02 22.01
N SER A 88 -7.08 -4.93 22.17
CA SER A 88 -7.86 -3.69 22.15
C SER A 88 -7.72 -2.87 20.85
N LEU A 89 -7.37 -3.54 19.75
CA LEU A 89 -7.31 -2.95 18.41
C LEU A 89 -8.64 -3.16 17.67
N SER A 90 -9.07 -2.13 16.94
CA SER A 90 -10.31 -2.16 16.16
C SER A 90 -10.07 -2.50 14.68
N GLY A 91 -11.03 -3.22 14.08
CA GLY A 91 -11.08 -3.46 12.64
C GLY A 91 -10.28 -4.67 12.15
N LYS A 92 -10.22 -4.80 10.82
CA LYS A 92 -9.86 -6.05 10.09
C LYS A 92 -8.48 -6.02 9.44
N ILE A 93 -7.70 -4.97 9.65
CA ILE A 93 -6.32 -4.86 9.15
C ILE A 93 -5.42 -5.71 10.07
N PRO A 94 -4.62 -6.65 9.55
CA PRO A 94 -3.85 -7.55 10.41
C PRO A 94 -2.78 -6.82 11.22
N SER A 95 -2.72 -7.11 12.51
CA SER A 95 -1.61 -6.73 13.39
C SER A 95 -0.35 -7.54 13.09
N GLY A 96 0.80 -7.04 13.55
CA GLY A 96 2.06 -7.78 13.43
C GLY A 96 2.09 -9.09 14.22
N LEU A 97 1.34 -9.19 15.34
CA LEU A 97 1.13 -10.45 16.06
C LEU A 97 0.41 -11.49 15.19
N PHE A 98 -0.68 -11.11 14.51
CA PHE A 98 -1.39 -12.00 13.58
C PHE A 98 -0.45 -12.48 12.46
N ASN A 99 0.30 -11.54 11.85
CA ASN A 99 1.27 -11.87 10.80
C ASN A 99 2.34 -12.84 11.30
N SER A 100 2.94 -12.58 12.47
CA SER A 100 3.96 -13.45 13.06
C SER A 100 3.42 -14.82 13.46
N MET A 101 2.15 -14.95 13.80
CA MET A 101 1.55 -16.22 14.21
C MET A 101 1.32 -17.16 13.03
N PHE A 102 0.88 -16.62 11.89
CA PHE A 102 0.61 -17.37 10.67
C PHE A 102 1.74 -17.31 9.62
N LEU A 103 2.89 -16.73 9.99
CA LEU A 103 4.09 -16.58 9.15
C LEU A 103 3.84 -15.78 7.84
N PHE A 104 2.93 -14.81 7.87
CA PHE A 104 2.74 -13.87 6.76
C PHE A 104 3.84 -12.80 6.73
N ASP A 105 4.30 -12.41 5.55
CA ASP A 105 5.32 -11.36 5.39
C ASP A 105 4.81 -9.98 5.83
N GLY A 106 3.50 -9.76 5.75
CA GLY A 106 2.85 -8.55 6.21
C GLY A 106 3.02 -7.31 5.33
N SER A 107 3.79 -7.40 4.24
CA SER A 107 4.02 -6.33 3.27
C SER A 107 2.80 -6.08 2.38
N SER A 108 2.02 -7.13 2.08
CA SER A 108 0.84 -7.04 1.22
C SER A 108 -0.29 -7.94 1.70
N TRP A 109 -0.88 -7.60 2.84
CA TRP A 109 -1.97 -8.39 3.47
C TRP A 109 -3.15 -8.70 2.55
N ALA A 110 -3.41 -7.88 1.52
CA ALA A 110 -4.45 -8.14 0.53
C ALA A 110 -4.12 -9.36 -0.37
N GLN A 111 -2.83 -9.58 -0.67
CA GLN A 111 -2.38 -10.79 -1.36
C GLN A 111 -2.42 -12.02 -0.43
N ASP A 112 -2.02 -11.85 0.83
CA ASP A 112 -2.09 -12.92 1.84
C ASP A 112 -3.53 -13.38 2.03
N ALA A 113 -4.47 -12.43 2.17
CA ALA A 113 -5.91 -12.69 2.24
C ALA A 113 -6.44 -13.38 0.98
N ALA A 114 -5.99 -12.99 -0.22
CA ALA A 114 -6.43 -13.62 -1.47
C ALA A 114 -5.88 -15.04 -1.67
N LYS A 115 -4.70 -15.35 -1.12
CA LYS A 115 -4.09 -16.69 -1.16
C LYS A 115 -4.62 -17.61 -0.05
N THR A 116 -5.09 -17.05 1.06
CA THR A 116 -5.51 -17.78 2.26
C THR A 116 -7.00 -18.17 2.19
N LYS A 117 -7.30 -19.47 2.09
CA LYS A 117 -8.69 -19.97 2.13
C LYS A 117 -9.31 -19.80 3.52
N CYS A 118 -8.63 -20.28 4.56
CA CYS A 118 -9.09 -20.24 5.93
C CYS A 118 -7.91 -20.40 6.90
N LEU A 119 -8.12 -20.01 8.16
CA LEU A 119 -7.18 -20.07 9.27
C LEU A 119 -7.89 -20.64 10.50
N ALA A 120 -7.14 -21.33 11.36
CA ALA A 120 -7.62 -21.80 12.65
C ALA A 120 -6.48 -21.74 13.67
N LEU A 121 -6.83 -21.59 14.95
CA LEU A 121 -5.91 -21.51 16.07
C LEU A 121 -6.39 -22.43 17.19
N ASP A 122 -5.54 -23.37 17.63
CA ASP A 122 -5.70 -24.10 18.89
C ASP A 122 -4.40 -23.95 19.68
N GLY A 123 -4.49 -23.48 20.92
CA GLY A 123 -3.33 -23.19 21.75
C GLY A 123 -3.70 -23.01 23.21
N TYR A 124 -2.75 -23.34 24.08
CA TYR A 124 -2.84 -22.96 25.49
C TYR A 124 -2.41 -21.51 25.65
N PHE A 125 -3.12 -20.77 26.49
CA PHE A 125 -2.85 -19.40 26.89
C PHE A 125 -2.63 -19.34 28.41
N ILE A 126 -1.37 -19.36 28.84
CA ILE A 126 -0.89 -19.32 30.23
C ILE A 126 -0.42 -17.89 30.52
N SER A 127 -1.16 -17.11 31.30
CA SER A 127 -0.63 -15.94 31.99
C SER A 127 -0.01 -16.34 33.33
N LEU A 128 1.02 -15.60 33.76
CA LEU A 128 1.53 -15.68 35.13
C LEU A 128 0.97 -14.52 35.97
N PHE A 129 0.94 -13.33 35.37
CA PHE A 129 0.40 -12.09 35.93
C PHE A 129 0.04 -11.14 34.78
N ASN A 130 -0.91 -10.25 35.01
CA ASN A 130 -1.16 -9.07 34.20
C ASN A 130 -0.57 -7.84 34.93
N LEU A 131 -0.05 -6.84 34.22
CA LEU A 131 0.30 -5.54 34.81
C LEU A 131 -0.46 -4.45 34.07
N ARG A 132 -0.92 -3.42 34.79
CA ARG A 132 -1.67 -2.31 34.21
C ARG A 132 -1.36 -0.96 34.78
N LEU A 133 -1.27 0.03 33.89
CA LEU A 133 -1.05 1.45 34.19
C LEU A 133 -2.39 2.16 34.38
N ASP A 134 -2.97 2.09 35.57
CA ASP A 134 -4.28 2.66 35.91
C ASP A 134 -4.20 4.18 36.20
N SER A 135 -3.68 4.95 35.24
CA SER A 135 -3.71 6.42 35.27
C SER A 135 -4.90 6.96 34.47
N GLN A 136 -5.77 7.68 35.16
CA GLN A 136 -6.90 8.40 34.54
C GLN A 136 -6.88 9.88 34.95
N PRO A 137 -6.65 10.82 34.01
CA PRO A 137 -6.24 10.61 32.62
C PRO A 137 -4.78 10.15 32.49
N LEU A 138 -4.48 9.37 31.45
CA LEU A 138 -3.11 9.11 31.00
C LEU A 138 -2.44 10.44 30.61
N ALA A 139 -1.52 10.91 31.44
CA ALA A 139 -0.78 12.16 31.19
C ALA A 139 0.17 11.96 30.00
N LEU A 140 -0.03 12.72 28.92
CA LEU A 140 0.88 12.71 27.79
C LEU A 140 2.15 13.51 28.12
N SER A 141 3.32 12.96 27.80
CA SER A 141 4.58 13.67 28.02
C SER A 141 4.70 14.86 27.07
N SER A 142 5.20 16.01 27.55
CA SER A 142 5.28 17.26 26.77
C SER A 142 6.03 17.11 25.45
N HIS A 143 7.15 16.38 25.44
CA HIS A 143 7.95 16.13 24.24
C HIS A 143 7.20 15.39 23.11
N ILE A 144 6.07 14.74 23.41
CA ILE A 144 5.21 14.14 22.37
C ILE A 144 4.35 15.21 21.70
N VAL A 145 3.84 16.17 22.46
CA VAL A 145 3.05 17.30 21.94
C VAL A 145 3.90 18.14 21.01
N ASP A 146 5.12 18.48 21.44
CA ASP A 146 6.09 19.27 20.66
C ASP A 146 6.54 18.54 19.37
N ALA A 147 6.48 17.20 19.37
CA ALA A 147 6.82 16.39 18.21
C ALA A 147 5.68 16.22 17.19
N VAL A 148 4.44 16.64 17.50
CA VAL A 148 3.32 16.54 16.54
C VAL A 148 3.50 17.56 15.41
N PRO A 149 3.55 17.13 14.14
CA PRO A 149 3.64 18.07 13.02
C PRO A 149 2.35 18.88 12.87
N SER A 150 2.45 20.21 12.97
CA SER A 150 1.33 21.14 12.82
C SER A 150 0.77 21.21 11.38
N THR A 151 1.54 20.73 10.41
CA THR A 151 1.19 20.66 8.98
C THR A 151 1.49 19.27 8.43
N TRP A 152 1.02 18.96 7.20
CA TRP A 152 1.41 17.75 6.49
C TRP A 152 2.89 17.82 6.05
N ASP A 153 3.79 17.44 6.96
CA ASP A 153 5.21 17.21 6.64
C ASP A 153 5.54 15.70 6.71
N PRO A 154 5.67 15.04 5.54
CA PRO A 154 5.97 13.60 5.45
C PRO A 154 7.23 13.14 6.20
N ALA A 155 8.26 13.98 6.34
CA ALA A 155 9.48 13.60 7.03
C ALA A 155 9.30 13.65 8.56
N ALA A 156 8.66 14.71 9.07
CA ALA A 156 8.36 14.82 10.50
C ALA A 156 7.34 13.75 10.94
N ILE A 157 6.31 13.48 10.13
CA ILE A 157 5.33 12.42 10.39
C ILE A 157 5.98 11.03 10.41
N ALA A 158 6.84 10.71 9.42
CA ALA A 158 7.53 9.43 9.40
C ALA A 158 8.46 9.25 10.61
N SER A 159 9.19 10.31 11.00
CA SER A 159 10.04 10.30 12.20
C SER A 159 9.23 10.13 13.49
N PHE A 160 8.05 10.75 13.59
CA PHE A 160 7.14 10.55 14.73
C PHE A 160 6.73 9.07 14.86
N ILE A 161 6.28 8.44 13.76
CA ILE A 161 5.87 7.03 13.76
C ILE A 161 7.07 6.10 14.04
N GLU A 162 8.26 6.43 13.55
CA GLU A 162 9.49 5.68 13.83
C GLU A 162 9.89 5.75 15.31
N ASN A 163 9.80 6.92 15.94
CA ASN A 163 10.26 7.19 17.31
C ASN A 163 9.22 6.85 18.40
N TYR A 164 7.93 6.96 18.10
CA TYR A 164 6.83 6.80 19.08
C TYR A 164 5.80 5.74 18.66
N GLY A 165 5.88 5.20 17.45
CA GLY A 165 4.93 4.19 16.98
C GLY A 165 3.56 4.77 16.62
N THR A 166 2.55 3.90 16.62
CA THR A 166 1.16 4.20 16.24
C THR A 166 0.19 4.14 17.43
N HIS A 167 0.54 3.34 18.44
CA HIS A 167 -0.26 3.10 19.64
C HIS A 167 0.63 3.19 20.88
N ILE A 168 0.01 3.20 22.05
CA ILE A 168 0.66 3.16 23.35
C ILE A 168 0.33 1.81 23.98
N ILE A 169 1.31 1.16 24.61
CA ILE A 169 1.07 -0.03 25.44
C ILE A 169 0.18 0.39 26.61
N ALA A 170 -1.04 -0.08 26.55
CA ALA A 170 -2.16 0.31 27.39
C ALA A 170 -2.16 -0.44 28.72
N PRO A 171 -3.12 -0.16 29.62
CA PRO A 171 -3.12 -0.73 30.95
C PRO A 171 -3.21 -2.27 30.94
N GLU A 172 -4.29 -2.91 30.50
CA GLU A 172 -4.53 -4.35 30.76
C GLU A 172 -3.63 -5.34 29.95
N ALA A 173 -2.34 -5.44 30.27
CA ALA A 173 -1.37 -6.23 29.54
C ALA A 173 -0.92 -7.53 30.27
N PHE A 174 -0.54 -8.53 29.47
CA PHE A 174 0.20 -9.77 29.79
C PHE A 174 -0.60 -11.07 30.09
N ASN A 175 -0.62 -11.94 29.08
CA ASN A 175 -0.52 -13.40 29.28
C ASN A 175 0.95 -13.84 29.00
N VAL A 176 1.39 -15.12 28.89
CA VAL A 176 2.83 -15.54 28.65
C VAL A 176 3.08 -16.50 27.43
N PHE A 177 3.63 -15.96 26.31
CA PHE A 177 4.00 -16.54 24.98
C PHE A 177 5.00 -15.65 24.14
N ASP A 178 5.99 -16.19 23.40
CA ASP A 178 7.00 -15.55 22.48
C ASP A 178 7.19 -16.24 21.10
N THR A 179 6.79 -15.69 19.95
CA THR A 179 7.14 -16.29 18.62
C THR A 179 8.67 -16.24 18.43
N GLN A 180 9.36 -16.96 17.55
CA GLN A 180 10.81 -16.70 17.31
C GLN A 180 11.13 -16.60 15.81
N PRO A 181 11.79 -15.53 15.32
CA PRO A 181 12.26 -15.41 13.96
C PRO A 181 13.79 -15.48 13.95
N LYS A 182 14.36 -16.66 14.24
CA LYS A 182 15.73 -17.00 13.84
C LYS A 182 15.91 -18.51 13.69
N LEU A 183 15.69 -18.95 12.45
CA LEU A 183 16.43 -20.00 11.73
C LEU A 183 17.15 -21.06 12.60
N GLU A 184 16.41 -22.09 13.01
CA GLU A 184 16.69 -23.51 12.72
C GLU A 184 15.56 -24.38 13.32
N GLY A 185 14.89 -25.21 12.51
CA GLY A 185 14.04 -26.30 13.02
C GLY A 185 12.51 -26.12 13.12
N LEU A 186 11.91 -24.99 12.70
CA LEU A 186 10.44 -24.95 12.49
C LEU A 186 10.09 -25.47 11.10
N CYS A 187 9.84 -26.78 10.99
CA CYS A 187 9.25 -27.37 9.80
C CYS A 187 7.73 -27.12 9.79
N PRO A 188 7.18 -26.31 8.86
CA PRO A 188 5.74 -26.36 8.61
C PRO A 188 5.39 -27.78 8.15
N VAL A 189 4.59 -28.49 8.95
CA VAL A 189 4.18 -29.85 8.59
C VAL A 189 3.02 -29.70 7.61
N THR A 190 3.31 -29.89 6.34
CA THR A 190 2.28 -30.03 5.29
C THR A 190 1.57 -31.35 5.50
N CYS A 191 0.46 -31.30 6.22
CA CYS A 191 -0.46 -32.42 6.30
C CYS A 191 -1.24 -32.55 4.98
N LYS A 192 -1.95 -33.68 4.82
CA LYS A 192 -2.66 -34.04 3.59
C LYS A 192 -3.46 -32.88 2.98
N GLU A 193 -3.34 -32.73 1.66
CA GLU A 193 -4.19 -31.87 0.80
C GLU A 193 -4.31 -30.39 1.24
N GLY A 194 -3.17 -29.69 1.28
CA GLY A 194 -3.15 -28.22 1.29
C GLY A 194 -3.36 -27.57 2.66
N VAL A 195 -3.25 -28.34 3.75
CA VAL A 195 -3.25 -27.82 5.13
C VAL A 195 -1.82 -27.68 5.64
N THR A 196 -1.42 -26.46 5.97
CA THR A 196 -0.12 -26.17 6.61
C THR A 196 -0.30 -26.02 8.11
N VAL A 197 0.35 -26.88 8.89
CA VAL A 197 0.35 -26.78 10.37
C VAL A 197 1.58 -26.02 10.84
N ILE A 198 1.37 -24.91 11.55
CA ILE A 198 2.40 -24.07 12.14
C ILE A 198 2.38 -24.27 13.66
N CYS A 199 3.45 -24.83 14.21
CA CYS A 199 3.62 -24.98 15.65
C CYS A 199 4.51 -23.85 16.18
N SER A 200 3.96 -22.93 16.97
CA SER A 200 4.75 -21.91 17.67
C SER A 200 4.82 -22.23 19.16
N LYS A 201 6.03 -22.53 19.67
CA LYS A 201 6.32 -22.44 21.11
C LYS A 201 6.76 -21.05 21.45
N ARG A 202 6.45 -20.68 22.67
CA ARG A 202 6.26 -19.29 22.96
C ARG A 202 6.39 -19.06 24.47
N GLY A 203 7.43 -18.35 24.91
CA GLY A 203 7.87 -18.22 26.31
C GLY A 203 8.67 -19.46 26.73
N GLY A 204 9.29 -19.47 27.91
CA GLY A 204 10.06 -20.62 28.38
C GLY A 204 11.34 -20.88 27.56
N ASP A 205 11.87 -22.10 27.65
CA ASP A 205 13.00 -22.57 26.86
C ASP A 205 12.53 -23.27 25.57
N ALA A 206 12.64 -22.58 24.44
CA ALA A 206 12.23 -23.09 23.14
C ALA A 206 13.06 -24.28 22.62
N SER A 207 14.23 -24.57 23.20
CA SER A 207 15.06 -25.73 22.81
C SER A 207 14.45 -27.07 23.22
N VAL A 208 13.56 -27.06 24.21
CA VAL A 208 12.91 -28.26 24.75
C VAL A 208 11.92 -28.83 23.75
N SER A 209 12.00 -30.14 23.47
CA SER A 209 11.17 -30.80 22.45
C SER A 209 9.73 -31.05 22.92
N SER A 210 9.52 -31.54 24.14
CA SER A 210 8.19 -31.83 24.69
C SER A 210 7.41 -30.58 25.10
N HIS A 211 6.07 -30.65 25.09
CA HIS A 211 5.22 -29.59 25.67
C HIS A 211 5.28 -29.60 27.20
N SER A 212 5.25 -30.79 27.82
CA SER A 212 5.20 -30.93 29.28
C SER A 212 6.48 -30.44 29.95
N GLU A 213 7.64 -30.71 29.36
CA GLU A 213 8.94 -30.23 29.83
C GLU A 213 9.06 -28.72 29.63
N TRP A 214 8.67 -28.24 28.44
CA TRP A 214 8.63 -26.81 28.12
C TRP A 214 7.77 -26.03 29.12
N LEU A 215 6.62 -26.58 29.53
CA LEU A 215 5.70 -25.99 30.50
C LEU A 215 6.34 -25.69 31.85
N LEU A 216 7.31 -26.50 32.29
CA LEU A 216 8.05 -26.32 33.55
C LEU A 216 9.09 -25.19 33.47
N THR A 217 9.44 -24.74 32.27
CA THR A 217 10.40 -23.64 32.05
C THR A 217 9.72 -22.27 32.02
N VAL A 218 8.42 -22.19 31.71
CA VAL A 218 7.66 -20.93 31.57
C VAL A 218 7.74 -20.02 32.80
N PRO A 219 7.62 -20.50 34.05
CA PRO A 219 7.75 -19.62 35.22
C PRO A 219 9.19 -19.12 35.46
N LYS A 220 10.20 -19.82 34.94
CA LYS A 220 11.62 -19.47 35.10
C LYS A 220 12.07 -18.46 34.04
N LEU A 221 11.52 -18.59 32.83
CA LEU A 221 11.84 -17.79 31.64
C LEU A 221 10.54 -17.22 31.01
N PRO A 222 9.79 -16.35 31.71
CA PRO A 222 8.64 -15.67 31.15
C PRO A 222 9.04 -14.64 30.08
N ASP A 223 8.14 -14.40 29.13
CA ASP A 223 8.23 -13.34 28.13
C ASP A 223 6.85 -12.71 27.87
N VAL A 224 6.81 -11.62 27.12
CA VAL A 224 5.66 -10.76 26.82
C VAL A 224 5.14 -10.97 25.40
N ILE A 225 3.82 -10.86 25.23
CA ILE A 225 3.07 -11.76 24.31
C ILE A 225 1.95 -11.08 23.56
N ASN A 226 1.25 -10.25 24.33
CA ASN A 226 0.02 -9.60 24.03
C ASN A 226 0.08 -8.36 24.88
N PHE A 227 -0.04 -7.24 24.19
CA PHE A 227 -0.25 -5.95 24.79
C PHE A 227 -1.68 -5.57 24.44
N THR A 228 -2.37 -4.92 25.35
CA THR A 228 -3.49 -4.06 24.96
C THR A 228 -2.93 -2.73 24.46
N PHE A 229 -3.64 -2.08 23.55
CA PHE A 229 -3.20 -0.85 22.92
C PHE A 229 -4.25 0.24 22.97
N VAL A 230 -3.79 1.50 23.09
CA VAL A 230 -4.59 2.71 22.89
C VAL A 230 -3.95 3.51 21.75
N PRO A 231 -4.70 3.95 20.72
CA PRO A 231 -4.14 4.78 19.66
C PRO A 231 -3.52 6.06 20.22
N ILE A 232 -2.29 6.42 19.78
CA ILE A 232 -1.59 7.60 20.31
C ILE A 232 -2.37 8.90 20.07
N THR A 233 -3.13 8.94 18.96
CA THR A 233 -4.03 10.04 18.59
C THR A 233 -5.18 10.26 19.57
N SER A 234 -5.55 9.26 20.38
CA SER A 234 -6.57 9.39 21.42
C SER A 234 -6.15 10.33 22.56
N LEU A 235 -4.84 10.42 22.85
CA LEU A 235 -4.27 11.34 23.84
C LEU A 235 -3.93 12.73 23.27
N LEU A 236 -3.96 12.88 21.94
CA LEU A 236 -3.61 14.12 21.22
C LEU A 236 -4.82 15.01 20.88
N LYS A 237 -5.94 14.82 21.60
CA LYS A 237 -7.16 15.64 21.42
C LYS A 237 -6.88 17.09 21.82
N GLY A 238 -7.15 18.03 20.91
CA GLY A 238 -6.88 19.45 21.11
C GLY A 238 -5.49 19.92 20.64
N VAL A 239 -4.56 19.01 20.34
CA VAL A 239 -3.25 19.38 19.78
C VAL A 239 -3.40 19.73 18.29
N PRO A 240 -2.86 20.87 17.81
CA PRO A 240 -2.90 21.23 16.39
C PRO A 240 -2.09 20.22 15.55
N GLY A 241 -2.60 19.83 14.40
CA GLY A 241 -1.94 18.86 13.50
C GLY A 241 -2.29 17.38 13.73
N THR A 242 -2.96 17.02 14.84
CA THR A 242 -3.38 15.63 15.13
C THR A 242 -4.18 14.98 13.99
N GLY A 243 -4.95 15.77 13.22
CA GLY A 243 -5.65 15.28 12.03
C GLY A 243 -4.73 14.74 10.94
N PHE A 244 -3.59 15.40 10.68
CA PHE A 244 -2.58 14.95 9.72
C PHE A 244 -1.90 13.67 10.19
N LEU A 245 -1.50 13.63 11.46
CA LEU A 245 -0.89 12.44 12.07
C LEU A 245 -1.85 11.24 12.06
N SER A 246 -3.12 11.44 12.42
CA SER A 246 -4.15 10.39 12.38
C SER A 246 -4.39 9.87 10.96
N HIS A 247 -4.46 10.76 9.96
CA HIS A 247 -4.58 10.35 8.57
C HIS A 247 -3.36 9.52 8.10
N ALA A 248 -2.14 9.97 8.42
CA ALA A 248 -0.92 9.27 8.05
C ALA A 248 -0.76 7.91 8.74
N ILE A 249 -1.10 7.79 10.04
CA ILE A 249 -1.10 6.52 10.77
C ILE A 249 -2.10 5.54 10.12
N ASN A 250 -3.30 6.00 9.74
CA ASN A 250 -4.28 5.16 9.07
C ASN A 250 -3.80 4.67 7.69
N LEU A 251 -3.11 5.51 6.92
CA LEU A 251 -2.48 5.10 5.66
C LEU A 251 -1.33 4.11 5.90
N TYR A 252 -0.47 4.37 6.88
CA TYR A 252 0.64 3.50 7.23
C TYR A 252 0.17 2.10 7.64
N LEU A 253 -0.81 2.00 8.55
CA LEU A 253 -1.34 0.71 8.99
C LEU A 253 -2.07 -0.04 7.85
N ARG A 254 -2.75 0.69 6.95
CA ARG A 254 -3.48 0.10 5.81
C ARG A 254 -2.56 -0.42 4.70
N TYR A 255 -1.50 0.30 4.37
CA TYR A 255 -0.64 0.00 3.22
C TYR A 255 0.72 -0.61 3.59
N LYS A 256 1.11 -0.53 4.87
CA LYS A 256 2.35 -1.07 5.44
C LYS A 256 3.62 -0.83 4.61
N PRO A 257 3.88 0.40 4.14
CA PRO A 257 5.15 0.70 3.48
C PRO A 257 6.33 0.50 4.47
N PRO A 258 7.52 0.12 3.98
CA PRO A 258 8.74 0.12 4.79
C PRO A 258 8.96 1.47 5.48
N ILE A 259 9.37 1.46 6.76
CA ILE A 259 9.45 2.69 7.59
C ILE A 259 10.41 3.74 7.00
N ASN A 260 11.51 3.31 6.38
CA ASN A 260 12.47 4.15 5.65
C ASN A 260 11.88 4.79 4.37
N GLU A 261 10.85 4.18 3.78
CA GLU A 261 10.14 4.67 2.60
C GLU A 261 8.87 5.46 2.94
N LEU A 262 8.39 5.41 4.20
CA LEU A 262 7.14 6.03 4.64
C LEU A 262 7.06 7.53 4.29
N LYS A 263 8.16 8.28 4.44
CA LYS A 263 8.20 9.70 4.05
C LYS A 263 7.92 9.91 2.56
N TYR A 264 8.49 9.08 1.69
CA TYR A 264 8.25 9.14 0.24
C TYR A 264 6.82 8.69 -0.08
N PHE A 265 6.36 7.61 0.55
CA PHE A 265 4.98 7.15 0.42
C PHE A 265 3.96 8.25 0.75
N LEU A 266 4.16 9.00 1.84
CA LEU A 266 3.31 10.12 2.26
C LEU A 266 3.43 11.35 1.35
N ASP A 267 4.61 11.64 0.79
CA ASP A 267 4.82 12.67 -0.24
C ASP A 267 3.94 12.42 -1.49
N PHE A 268 3.69 11.17 -1.87
CA PHE A 268 2.82 10.80 -3.00
C PHE A 268 1.31 10.71 -2.67
N GLN A 269 0.89 11.07 -1.44
CA GLN A 269 -0.53 11.11 -1.02
C GLN A 269 -1.20 12.48 -1.25
N HIS A 270 -0.45 13.49 -1.70
CA HIS A 270 -1.02 14.79 -2.09
C HIS A 270 -2.08 14.64 -3.19
N HIS A 271 -2.98 15.63 -3.28
CA HIS A 271 -4.02 15.69 -4.29
C HIS A 271 -3.44 15.54 -5.71
N LYS A 272 -4.19 14.86 -6.58
CA LYS A 272 -3.79 14.56 -7.96
C LYS A 272 -4.67 15.31 -8.95
N MET A 273 -4.08 15.90 -9.97
CA MET A 273 -4.81 16.54 -11.07
C MET A 273 -4.43 15.91 -12.41
N TRP A 274 -5.26 16.16 -13.42
CA TRP A 274 -5.04 15.73 -14.78
C TRP A 274 -4.67 16.94 -15.64
N ALA A 275 -3.60 16.81 -16.42
CA ALA A 275 -3.21 17.75 -17.46
C ALA A 275 -3.53 17.13 -18.85
N PRO A 276 -4.16 17.87 -19.78
CA PRO A 276 -4.87 19.15 -19.57
C PRO A 276 -6.08 18.97 -18.64
N MET A 277 -6.48 20.04 -17.94
CA MET A 277 -7.74 20.04 -17.17
C MET A 277 -8.90 20.06 -18.16
N HIS A 278 -10.01 19.40 -17.82
CA HIS A 278 -11.16 19.24 -18.72
C HIS A 278 -11.76 20.59 -19.18
N ASN A 279 -11.62 21.64 -18.37
CA ASN A 279 -12.11 22.99 -18.66
C ASN A 279 -11.12 23.88 -19.44
N ASP A 280 -9.85 23.46 -19.60
CA ASP A 280 -8.84 24.21 -20.37
C ASP A 280 -8.98 23.99 -21.89
N LEU A 281 -9.73 22.97 -22.29
CA LEU A 281 -10.11 22.76 -23.69
C LEU A 281 -11.14 23.83 -24.08
N PRO A 282 -10.90 24.64 -25.14
CA PRO A 282 -11.82 25.71 -25.51
C PRO A 282 -13.17 25.13 -25.92
N LEU A 283 -14.18 25.31 -25.06
CA LEU A 283 -15.58 24.94 -25.31
C LEU A 283 -16.24 25.78 -26.42
N GLY A 284 -15.59 26.87 -26.84
CA GLY A 284 -15.95 27.63 -28.02
C GLY A 284 -15.68 26.87 -29.33
N PRO A 285 -16.26 27.31 -30.46
CA PRO A 285 -15.95 26.75 -31.77
C PRO A 285 -14.52 27.13 -32.17
N SER A 286 -13.54 26.32 -31.76
CA SER A 286 -12.17 26.44 -32.27
C SER A 286 -12.20 26.27 -33.79
N SER A 287 -11.90 27.35 -34.50
CA SER A 287 -11.81 27.39 -35.96
C SER A 287 -10.55 26.64 -36.41
N ASN A 288 -10.58 25.31 -36.29
CA ASN A 288 -9.51 24.40 -36.71
C ASN A 288 -9.50 24.26 -38.24
N ARG A 289 -9.40 25.39 -38.95
CA ARG A 289 -9.35 25.46 -40.42
C ARG A 289 -7.92 25.63 -40.96
N SER A 290 -6.91 25.64 -40.08
CA SER A 290 -5.52 25.99 -40.41
C SER A 290 -4.46 24.90 -40.13
N VAL A 291 -4.78 23.80 -39.42
CA VAL A 291 -3.83 22.70 -39.18
C VAL A 291 -4.49 21.36 -39.54
N PRO A 292 -3.95 20.58 -40.49
CA PRO A 292 -4.42 19.22 -40.75
C PRO A 292 -4.02 18.31 -39.60
N THR A 293 -4.99 17.94 -38.74
CA THR A 293 -4.74 16.93 -37.71
C THR A 293 -4.53 15.56 -38.36
N PRO A 294 -3.43 14.85 -38.09
CA PRO A 294 -3.22 13.53 -38.66
C PRO A 294 -4.28 12.57 -38.13
N ALA A 295 -4.70 11.62 -38.97
CA ALA A 295 -5.85 10.78 -38.66
C ALA A 295 -5.66 9.33 -39.09
N LEU A 296 -5.87 8.41 -38.16
CA LEU A 296 -5.87 6.98 -38.40
C LEU A 296 -7.20 6.56 -39.03
N GLN A 297 -7.12 5.68 -40.03
CA GLN A 297 -8.26 5.05 -40.68
C GLN A 297 -8.14 3.55 -40.42
N PHE A 298 -9.24 2.89 -40.03
CA PHE A 298 -9.22 1.46 -39.72
C PHE A 298 -9.78 0.58 -40.85
N THR A 299 -10.57 1.17 -41.77
CA THR A 299 -11.10 0.54 -42.98
C THR A 299 -11.24 1.58 -44.11
N PRO A 300 -11.30 1.18 -45.40
CA PRO A 300 -11.26 2.10 -46.56
C PRO A 300 -12.33 3.21 -46.57
N MET A 301 -13.52 2.93 -46.04
CA MET A 301 -14.61 3.91 -45.89
C MET A 301 -15.04 4.05 -44.42
N GLY A 302 -14.11 3.81 -43.51
CA GLY A 302 -14.34 3.81 -42.07
C GLY A 302 -14.35 5.19 -41.41
N PRO A 303 -14.76 5.26 -40.13
CA PRO A 303 -14.57 6.47 -39.33
C PRO A 303 -13.09 6.78 -39.15
N LYS A 304 -12.71 8.06 -39.23
CA LYS A 304 -11.34 8.53 -39.02
C LYS A 304 -11.15 8.97 -37.56
N LEU A 305 -10.12 8.43 -36.91
CA LEU A 305 -9.66 8.87 -35.59
C LEU A 305 -8.60 9.96 -35.77
N CYS A 306 -8.98 11.22 -35.55
CA CYS A 306 -7.99 12.30 -35.52
C CYS A 306 -7.11 12.13 -34.27
N VAL A 307 -5.81 12.34 -34.36
CA VAL A 307 -4.92 12.33 -33.19
C VAL A 307 -4.52 13.75 -32.84
N ASN A 308 -4.64 14.08 -31.56
CA ASN A 308 -4.18 15.34 -30.98
C ASN A 308 -2.67 15.21 -30.72
N THR A 309 -1.86 15.83 -31.60
CA THR A 309 -0.39 15.80 -31.51
C THR A 309 0.19 16.90 -30.62
N ASN A 310 -0.64 17.64 -29.89
CA ASN A 310 -0.19 18.65 -28.94
C ASN A 310 0.60 17.99 -27.79
N GLN A 311 1.71 18.61 -27.40
CA GLN A 311 2.53 18.16 -26.27
C GLN A 311 1.83 18.48 -24.95
N VAL A 312 1.67 17.47 -24.09
CA VAL A 312 1.17 17.63 -22.73
C VAL A 312 2.36 17.65 -21.79
N ILE A 313 2.76 18.86 -21.36
CA ILE A 313 3.94 19.08 -20.52
C ILE A 313 3.51 19.53 -19.12
N VAL A 314 3.92 18.75 -18.12
CA VAL A 314 3.57 18.88 -16.71
C VAL A 314 4.73 19.49 -15.90
N LYS A 315 5.53 20.34 -16.55
CA LYS A 315 6.64 21.14 -16.00
C LYS A 315 7.59 20.33 -15.10
N LYS A 316 7.48 20.48 -13.78
CA LYS A 316 8.35 19.85 -12.75
C LYS A 316 7.61 18.84 -11.87
N TRP A 317 6.37 18.51 -12.19
CA TRP A 317 5.55 17.59 -11.40
C TRP A 317 5.73 16.17 -11.95
N PRO A 318 6.02 15.15 -11.11
CA PRO A 318 6.14 13.78 -11.56
C PRO A 318 4.78 13.25 -12.05
N VAL A 319 4.77 12.62 -13.22
CA VAL A 319 3.59 11.92 -13.73
C VAL A 319 3.37 10.63 -12.94
N THR A 320 2.17 10.46 -12.36
CA THR A 320 1.77 9.26 -11.58
C THR A 320 0.76 8.37 -12.31
N GLY A 321 0.36 8.74 -13.53
CA GLY A 321 -0.61 7.98 -14.30
C GLY A 321 -0.85 8.59 -15.67
N MET A 322 -1.37 7.77 -16.58
CA MET A 322 -1.62 8.14 -17.96
C MET A 322 -2.93 7.52 -18.42
N ARG A 323 -3.69 8.25 -19.24
CA ARG A 323 -4.89 7.72 -19.90
C ARG A 323 -5.02 8.28 -21.30
N LEU A 324 -5.65 7.51 -22.17
CA LEU A 324 -6.15 7.99 -23.44
C LEU A 324 -7.58 8.52 -23.25
N HIS A 325 -7.91 9.59 -23.97
CA HIS A 325 -9.21 10.25 -23.90
C HIS A 325 -9.71 10.57 -25.30
N LEU A 326 -11.03 10.49 -25.51
CA LEU A 326 -11.68 10.86 -26.77
C LEU A 326 -12.35 12.22 -26.62
N GLU A 327 -11.87 13.21 -27.38
CA GLU A 327 -12.28 14.61 -27.31
C GLU A 327 -13.19 15.03 -28.49
N GLY A 328 -13.82 16.19 -28.31
CA GLY A 328 -14.65 16.87 -29.31
C GLY A 328 -16.07 16.31 -29.44
N LYS A 329 -16.98 17.09 -30.06
CA LYS A 329 -18.42 16.78 -30.13
C LYS A 329 -18.79 15.44 -30.78
N LYS A 330 -17.84 14.76 -31.43
CA LYS A 330 -18.02 13.46 -32.10
C LYS A 330 -17.22 12.32 -31.43
N ASN A 331 -16.51 12.58 -30.32
CA ASN A 331 -15.62 11.65 -29.62
C ASN A 331 -14.65 10.91 -30.58
N ASN A 332 -14.09 11.64 -31.54
CA ASN A 332 -13.25 11.10 -32.62
C ASN A 332 -11.86 11.75 -32.69
N ARG A 333 -11.46 12.50 -31.66
CA ARG A 333 -10.11 13.02 -31.47
C ARG A 333 -9.45 12.30 -30.30
N LEU A 334 -8.43 11.48 -30.56
CA LEU A 334 -7.61 10.84 -29.54
C LEU A 334 -6.68 11.88 -28.91
N ALA A 335 -6.69 11.97 -27.57
CA ALA A 335 -5.78 12.78 -26.79
C ALA A 335 -5.16 11.97 -25.65
N ILE A 336 -4.01 12.43 -25.17
CA ILE A 336 -3.30 11.86 -24.02
C ILE A 336 -3.48 12.79 -22.82
N HIS A 337 -3.87 12.24 -21.67
CA HIS A 337 -3.95 13.00 -20.41
C HIS A 337 -2.99 12.38 -19.39
N LEU A 338 -2.32 13.23 -18.64
CA LEU A 338 -1.31 12.86 -17.65
C LEU A 338 -1.79 13.23 -16.25
N GLN A 339 -1.76 12.28 -15.32
CA GLN A 339 -2.03 12.52 -13.91
C GLN A 339 -0.73 12.93 -13.22
N HIS A 340 -0.78 13.98 -12.40
CA HIS A 340 0.34 14.46 -11.62
C HIS A 340 -0.09 14.92 -10.23
N LEU A 341 0.87 15.06 -9.33
CA LEU A 341 0.65 15.68 -8.01
C LEU A 341 0.45 17.20 -8.16
N THR A 342 -0.40 17.79 -7.32
CA THR A 342 -0.53 19.26 -7.19
C THR A 342 0.71 19.91 -6.55
N CYS A 343 1.45 19.14 -5.73
CA CYS A 343 2.65 19.56 -5.03
C CYS A 343 3.81 18.62 -5.40
N THR A 344 4.99 19.17 -5.73
CA THR A 344 6.19 18.37 -5.99
C THR A 344 6.79 17.99 -4.64
N PRO A 345 7.04 16.70 -4.37
CA PRO A 345 7.75 16.24 -3.18
C PRO A 345 9.07 17.00 -2.97
N LYS A 346 9.36 17.44 -1.75
CA LYS A 346 10.51 18.33 -1.43
C LYS A 346 11.86 17.77 -1.88
N PHE A 347 11.98 16.45 -2.02
CA PHE A 347 13.19 15.77 -2.46
C PHE A 347 13.39 15.78 -4.00
N ILE A 348 12.34 15.98 -4.80
CA ILE A 348 12.43 16.00 -6.27
C ILE A 348 12.87 17.39 -6.74
N LYS A 349 14.19 17.56 -6.91
CA LYS A 349 14.80 18.80 -7.39
C LYS A 349 15.09 18.73 -8.90
N VAL A 350 14.05 18.92 -9.71
CA VAL A 350 14.21 19.01 -11.18
C VAL A 350 15.03 20.25 -11.56
N GLN A 351 16.15 20.04 -12.26
CA GLN A 351 16.94 21.15 -12.80
C GLN A 351 16.15 21.88 -13.90
N PRO A 352 15.92 23.21 -13.80
CA PRO A 352 15.15 23.94 -14.81
C PRO A 352 15.92 24.21 -16.11
N ASP A 353 17.26 24.18 -16.06
CA ASP A 353 18.12 24.75 -17.11
C ASP A 353 18.61 23.72 -18.13
N LYS A 354 18.26 22.44 -17.95
CA LYS A 354 18.57 21.37 -18.91
C LYS A 354 17.46 21.26 -19.96
N PRO A 355 17.79 21.04 -21.25
CA PRO A 355 16.80 20.93 -22.31
C PRO A 355 15.88 19.70 -22.12
N PRO A 356 14.63 19.75 -22.61
CA PRO A 356 13.68 18.65 -22.50
C PRO A 356 14.17 17.39 -23.22
N LEU A 357 14.41 16.31 -22.47
CA LEU A 357 14.86 15.03 -23.01
C LEU A 357 13.66 14.20 -23.48
N TRP A 358 13.25 14.42 -24.72
CA TRP A 358 12.25 13.59 -25.37
C TRP A 358 12.84 12.25 -25.79
N ARG A 359 12.06 11.18 -25.62
CA ARG A 359 12.28 9.91 -26.31
C ARG A 359 10.95 9.33 -26.78
N GLY A 360 10.94 8.84 -28.01
CA GLY A 360 9.80 8.23 -28.66
C GLY A 360 9.92 6.73 -28.84
N SER A 361 8.79 6.07 -29.04
CA SER A 361 8.78 4.73 -29.65
C SER A 361 9.26 4.77 -31.11
N ASP A 362 9.25 5.94 -31.74
CA ASP A 362 9.79 6.19 -33.08
C ASP A 362 11.32 6.35 -33.15
N ASP A 363 12.02 6.46 -32.02
CA ASP A 363 13.49 6.39 -31.96
C ASP A 363 13.99 4.93 -31.97
N ILE A 364 13.08 3.97 -31.78
CA ILE A 364 13.35 2.53 -31.77
C ILE A 364 13.06 1.98 -33.17
N ALA A 365 14.07 1.95 -34.03
CA ALA A 365 13.99 1.45 -35.40
C ALA A 365 13.91 -0.10 -35.47
N ASP A 366 12.85 -0.68 -34.89
CA ASP A 366 12.55 -2.12 -34.96
C ASP A 366 11.07 -2.33 -35.30
N GLU A 367 10.83 -2.72 -36.54
CA GLU A 367 9.50 -2.90 -37.13
C GLU A 367 8.68 -4.01 -36.44
N ARG A 368 9.32 -4.90 -35.66
CA ARG A 368 8.63 -5.96 -34.92
C ARG A 368 7.68 -5.43 -33.85
N TYR A 369 7.82 -4.17 -33.44
CA TYR A 369 6.92 -3.49 -32.53
C TYR A 369 5.76 -2.75 -33.24
N CYS A 370 5.66 -2.78 -34.57
CA CYS A 370 4.58 -2.13 -35.31
C CYS A 370 3.40 -3.10 -35.51
N GLU A 371 2.42 -3.05 -34.61
CA GLU A 371 1.30 -4.00 -34.59
C GLU A 371 0.04 -3.42 -35.27
N PRO A 372 -0.66 -4.18 -36.15
CA PRO A 372 -1.89 -3.72 -36.81
C PRO A 372 -3.10 -3.79 -35.88
N VAL A 373 -3.90 -2.71 -35.81
CA VAL A 373 -5.01 -2.61 -34.83
C VAL A 373 -6.20 -3.53 -35.13
N GLN A 374 -6.51 -3.75 -36.42
CA GLN A 374 -7.53 -4.73 -36.85
C GLN A 374 -7.20 -5.34 -38.22
N TRP A 375 -6.71 -4.56 -39.17
CA TRP A 375 -6.39 -5.00 -40.54
C TRP A 375 -4.96 -4.56 -40.89
N LYS A 376 -4.19 -5.45 -41.53
CA LYS A 376 -2.74 -5.28 -41.81
C LYS A 376 -2.34 -4.06 -42.67
N MET A 377 -3.28 -3.38 -43.32
CA MET A 377 -3.00 -2.42 -44.40
C MET A 377 -3.35 -0.95 -44.08
N PHE A 378 -3.82 -0.61 -42.86
CA PHE A 378 -4.35 0.74 -42.60
C PHE A 378 -3.71 1.49 -41.43
N ALA A 379 -3.88 0.99 -40.20
CA ALA A 379 -3.42 1.65 -38.98
C ALA A 379 -2.63 0.68 -38.10
N HIS A 380 -1.41 1.09 -37.79
CA HIS A 380 -0.51 0.40 -36.89
C HIS A 380 -0.29 1.21 -35.61
N VAL A 381 0.06 0.53 -34.52
CA VAL A 381 0.50 1.15 -33.26
C VAL A 381 1.87 0.59 -32.94
N CYS A 382 2.80 1.47 -32.57
CA CYS A 382 4.12 1.07 -32.14
C CYS A 382 4.09 0.69 -30.64
N THR A 383 4.27 -0.59 -30.32
CA THR A 383 4.27 -1.15 -28.96
C THR A 383 5.65 -1.11 -28.29
N ALA A 384 6.64 -0.45 -28.91
CA ALA A 384 8.01 -0.41 -28.43
C ALA A 384 8.13 0.27 -27.04
N PRO A 385 8.91 -0.29 -26.10
CA PRO A 385 8.96 0.20 -24.72
C PRO A 385 9.76 1.50 -24.60
N VAL A 386 9.05 2.62 -24.42
CA VAL A 386 9.67 3.94 -24.19
C VAL A 386 10.26 4.02 -22.77
N LYS A 387 11.60 3.90 -22.69
CA LYS A 387 12.41 4.05 -21.47
C LYS A 387 13.28 5.32 -21.57
N TYR A 388 13.93 5.75 -20.49
CA TYR A 388 15.01 6.75 -20.60
C TYR A 388 16.23 6.16 -21.33
N ASP A 389 17.09 6.99 -21.94
CA ASP A 389 18.33 6.53 -22.56
C ASP A 389 19.43 6.34 -21.50
N PRO A 390 20.03 5.13 -21.35
CA PRO A 390 21.18 4.91 -20.47
C PRO A 390 22.36 5.87 -20.75
N ASN A 391 22.53 6.34 -21.99
CA ASN A 391 23.61 7.26 -22.35
C ASN A 391 23.48 8.64 -21.68
N TRP A 392 22.32 8.99 -21.10
CA TRP A 392 22.17 10.23 -20.33
C TRP A 392 22.89 10.19 -18.96
N LEU A 393 23.34 9.03 -18.49
CA LEU A 393 24.05 8.82 -17.22
C LEU A 393 25.54 9.24 -17.26
N ILE A 394 25.90 10.26 -18.05
CA ILE A 394 27.31 10.69 -18.26
C ILE A 394 27.96 11.23 -16.96
N SER A 395 27.16 11.67 -16.00
CA SER A 395 27.64 12.20 -14.71
C SER A 395 27.67 11.11 -13.64
N GLY A 396 28.85 10.79 -13.09
CA GLY A 396 29.07 9.74 -12.07
C GLY A 396 28.48 9.98 -10.67
N ARG A 397 27.37 10.72 -10.55
CA ARG A 397 26.51 10.77 -9.35
C ARG A 397 25.19 10.13 -9.71
N GLY A 398 24.61 9.32 -8.81
CA GLY A 398 23.30 8.69 -9.06
C GLY A 398 22.23 9.72 -9.42
N THR A 399 21.74 9.66 -10.65
CA THR A 399 20.61 10.45 -11.16
C THR A 399 19.50 9.50 -11.62
N ALA A 400 18.26 9.94 -11.46
CA ALA A 400 17.08 9.26 -11.96
C ALA A 400 16.35 10.16 -12.95
N PHE A 401 15.62 9.55 -13.89
CA PHE A 401 14.79 10.27 -14.85
C PHE A 401 13.32 10.02 -14.53
N ILE A 402 12.55 11.10 -14.39
CA ILE A 402 11.09 11.05 -14.21
C ILE A 402 10.39 11.50 -15.49
N VAL A 403 9.20 10.97 -15.75
CA VAL A 403 8.35 11.47 -16.83
C VAL A 403 7.66 12.74 -16.36
N THR A 404 7.78 13.81 -17.14
CA THR A 404 7.15 15.13 -16.90
C THR A 404 6.27 15.58 -18.07
N GLY A 405 6.17 14.80 -19.14
CA GLY A 405 5.26 15.09 -20.24
C GLY A 405 5.14 13.94 -21.23
N ALA A 406 4.21 14.06 -22.16
CA ALA A 406 3.98 13.09 -23.22
C ALA A 406 3.37 13.74 -24.47
N GLN A 407 3.54 13.07 -25.60
CA GLN A 407 2.99 13.48 -26.89
C GLN A 407 2.60 12.22 -27.67
N LEU A 408 1.46 12.26 -28.36
CA LEU A 408 1.15 11.29 -29.41
C LEU A 408 1.64 11.86 -30.74
N ASP A 409 2.28 11.03 -31.55
CA ASP A 409 2.71 11.40 -32.90
C ASP A 409 2.24 10.36 -33.93
N ILE A 410 2.07 10.77 -35.18
CA ILE A 410 1.80 9.86 -36.30
C ILE A 410 2.93 9.98 -37.30
N LYS A 411 3.61 8.85 -37.56
CA LYS A 411 4.59 8.72 -38.64
C LYS A 411 4.04 7.80 -39.73
N VAL A 412 4.49 8.04 -40.96
CA VAL A 412 4.19 7.16 -42.09
C VAL A 412 5.37 6.20 -42.26
N HIS A 413 5.12 4.91 -42.06
CA HIS A 413 6.05 3.83 -42.36
C HIS A 413 5.47 2.98 -43.48
N GLU A 414 6.23 2.82 -44.57
CA GLU A 414 5.88 1.97 -45.72
C GLU A 414 4.43 2.11 -46.21
N SER A 415 3.99 3.37 -46.41
CA SER A 415 2.62 3.78 -46.80
C SER A 415 1.50 3.62 -45.75
N THR A 416 1.79 3.10 -44.55
CA THR A 416 0.81 3.00 -43.45
C THR A 416 1.03 4.06 -42.38
N ASN A 417 -0.04 4.46 -41.67
CA ASN A 417 0.07 5.41 -40.57
C ASN A 417 0.30 4.64 -39.26
N VAL A 418 1.40 4.93 -38.57
CA VAL A 418 1.77 4.34 -37.29
C VAL A 418 1.60 5.37 -36.18
N LEU A 419 0.89 4.99 -35.12
CA LEU A 419 0.79 5.77 -33.89
C LEU A 419 2.00 5.52 -33.00
N HIS A 420 2.70 6.59 -32.63
CA HIS A 420 3.83 6.57 -31.71
C HIS A 420 3.52 7.35 -30.43
N LEU A 421 4.17 6.92 -29.33
CA LEU A 421 4.15 7.60 -28.05
C LEU A 421 5.54 8.20 -27.83
N ARG A 422 5.60 9.50 -27.54
CA ARG A 422 6.80 10.14 -26.99
C ARG A 422 6.58 10.52 -25.54
N LEU A 423 7.60 10.25 -24.72
CA LEU A 423 7.66 10.66 -23.32
C LEU A 423 8.75 11.72 -23.16
N LEU A 424 8.44 12.73 -22.38
CA LEU A 424 9.39 13.76 -21.95
C LEU A 424 9.95 13.34 -20.59
N TYR A 425 11.27 13.17 -20.54
CA TYR A 425 12.01 12.90 -19.32
C TYR A 425 12.63 14.16 -18.75
N SER A 426 12.73 14.21 -17.42
CA SER A 426 13.48 15.23 -16.70
C SER A 426 14.37 14.59 -15.65
N GLU A 427 15.59 15.10 -15.53
CA GLU A 427 16.63 14.59 -14.63
C GLU A 427 16.38 15.05 -13.19
N VAL A 428 16.50 14.10 -12.25
CA VAL A 428 16.42 14.32 -10.81
C VAL A 428 17.73 13.83 -10.18
N PRO A 429 18.66 14.73 -9.85
CA PRO A 429 19.94 14.36 -9.27
C PRO A 429 19.80 13.91 -7.80
N GLY A 430 20.58 12.92 -7.39
CA GLY A 430 20.54 12.39 -6.02
C GLY A 430 19.38 11.43 -5.74
N CYS A 431 18.63 11.03 -6.76
CA CYS A 431 17.61 9.99 -6.69
C CYS A 431 18.07 8.74 -7.44
N ILE A 432 17.63 7.57 -6.97
CA ILE A 432 17.81 6.28 -7.65
C ILE A 432 16.45 5.60 -7.82
N VAL A 433 16.33 4.75 -8.84
CA VAL A 433 15.13 3.95 -9.06
C VAL A 433 15.19 2.73 -8.13
N SER A 434 14.39 2.74 -7.05
CA SER A 434 14.30 1.60 -6.10
C SER A 434 13.66 0.37 -6.75
N GLN A 435 12.57 0.57 -7.49
CA GLN A 435 11.81 -0.51 -8.14
C GLN A 435 11.29 -0.06 -9.51
N SER A 436 11.18 -1.01 -10.44
CA SER A 436 10.56 -0.81 -11.76
C SER A 436 9.69 -2.03 -12.06
N LYS A 437 8.38 -1.80 -12.29
CA LYS A 437 7.41 -2.86 -12.58
C LYS A 437 6.48 -2.42 -13.70
N TRP A 438 6.38 -3.24 -14.73
CA TRP A 438 5.35 -3.09 -15.76
C TRP A 438 4.00 -3.51 -15.20
N VAL A 439 2.98 -2.70 -15.49
CA VAL A 439 1.58 -2.97 -15.12
C VAL A 439 0.78 -2.98 -16.40
N HIS A 440 0.23 -4.14 -16.74
CA HIS A 440 -0.78 -4.26 -17.79
C HIS A 440 -2.10 -3.68 -17.27
N SER A 441 -2.86 -3.00 -18.13
CA SER A 441 -4.22 -2.57 -17.76
C SER A 441 -5.05 -3.79 -17.36
N PRO A 442 -5.87 -3.75 -16.29
CA PRO A 442 -6.69 -4.89 -15.89
C PRO A 442 -7.57 -5.33 -17.06
N SER A 443 -7.33 -6.54 -17.56
CA SER A 443 -7.86 -7.03 -18.83
C SER A 443 -9.36 -7.37 -18.74
N GLY A 444 -10.21 -6.35 -18.75
CA GLY A 444 -11.66 -6.48 -18.85
C GLY A 444 -12.16 -6.92 -20.25
N PHE A 445 -11.28 -6.95 -21.25
CA PHE A 445 -11.60 -7.27 -22.65
C PHE A 445 -10.58 -8.23 -23.29
N SER A 446 -10.25 -9.32 -22.59
CA SER A 446 -9.49 -10.46 -23.16
C SER A 446 -10.33 -11.74 -23.19
N GLU A 447 -11.55 -11.64 -23.73
CA GLU A 447 -12.16 -12.81 -24.34
C GLU A 447 -11.54 -12.98 -25.73
N LYS A 448 -11.02 -14.19 -25.99
CA LYS A 448 -10.42 -14.56 -27.27
C LYS A 448 -11.46 -14.38 -28.38
N MET A 449 -11.11 -13.61 -29.43
CA MET A 449 -11.88 -13.62 -30.67
C MET A 449 -11.73 -14.96 -31.41
N SER A 450 -12.48 -15.97 -30.98
CA SER A 450 -12.84 -17.11 -31.81
C SER A 450 -14.15 -16.80 -32.52
N PHE A 451 -14.07 -16.54 -33.82
CA PHE A 451 -15.25 -16.46 -34.69
C PHE A 451 -15.96 -17.83 -34.80
N LEU A 452 -17.26 -17.79 -35.15
CA LEU A 452 -18.15 -18.91 -35.50
C LEU A 452 -18.85 -19.67 -34.35
N SER A 453 -20.01 -19.16 -33.94
CA SER A 453 -21.20 -19.97 -33.59
C SER A 453 -22.46 -19.11 -33.76
N MET A 454 -23.33 -19.42 -34.73
CA MET A 454 -24.66 -18.81 -34.84
C MET A 454 -25.66 -19.60 -34.01
N SER A 455 -26.48 -18.92 -33.20
CA SER A 455 -27.65 -19.51 -32.54
C SER A 455 -28.71 -18.44 -32.29
N PHE A 456 -29.94 -18.72 -32.72
CA PHE A 456 -31.09 -17.81 -32.57
C PHE A 456 -31.65 -17.84 -31.14
N PRO A 457 -32.33 -16.77 -30.67
CA PRO A 457 -32.83 -16.71 -29.31
C PRO A 457 -34.16 -17.47 -29.15
N THR A 458 -34.25 -18.30 -28.10
CA THR A 458 -35.53 -18.83 -27.61
C THR A 458 -35.76 -18.32 -26.19
N SER A 459 -36.89 -17.67 -25.95
CA SER A 459 -37.26 -17.10 -24.66
C SER A 459 -37.78 -18.15 -23.69
N SER A 460 -37.22 -18.20 -22.47
CA SER A 460 -37.92 -18.74 -21.29
C SER A 460 -37.43 -18.07 -20.00
N SER A 461 -38.34 -17.98 -19.04
CA SER A 461 -38.23 -17.27 -17.76
C SER A 461 -37.58 -18.14 -16.66
N GLY A 462 -36.82 -17.53 -15.73
CA GLY A 462 -36.52 -18.22 -14.46
C GLY A 462 -35.42 -17.63 -13.56
N LEU A 463 -35.85 -16.86 -12.56
CA LEU A 463 -35.22 -16.59 -11.24
C LEU A 463 -33.84 -15.91 -11.14
N GLU A 464 -33.75 -15.10 -10.08
CA GLU A 464 -32.61 -14.28 -9.68
C GLU A 464 -31.46 -15.09 -9.05
N LYS A 465 -30.23 -14.57 -9.21
CA LYS A 465 -29.21 -14.64 -8.15
C LYS A 465 -28.25 -13.46 -8.27
N GLU A 466 -28.59 -12.38 -7.57
CA GLU A 466 -27.76 -11.18 -7.48
C GLU A 466 -26.44 -11.50 -6.78
N LYS A 467 -25.34 -11.51 -7.54
CA LYS A 467 -24.00 -11.71 -6.99
C LYS A 467 -23.36 -10.34 -6.75
N GLN A 468 -23.72 -9.71 -5.63
CA GLN A 468 -23.18 -8.41 -5.24
C GLN A 468 -21.65 -8.47 -5.14
N GLN A 469 -20.96 -7.88 -6.12
CA GLN A 469 -19.57 -7.48 -5.97
C GLN A 469 -19.56 -6.27 -5.03
N GLY A 470 -18.92 -6.43 -3.87
CA GLY A 470 -18.85 -5.37 -2.86
C GLY A 470 -18.23 -4.08 -3.43
N PRO A 471 -18.73 -2.90 -3.03
CA PRO A 471 -18.31 -1.64 -3.63
C PRO A 471 -16.82 -1.37 -3.37
N VAL A 472 -16.09 -1.03 -4.43
CA VAL A 472 -14.78 -0.40 -4.32
C VAL A 472 -15.00 1.01 -3.74
N PHE A 473 -14.82 1.15 -2.43
CA PHE A 473 -14.92 2.44 -1.73
C PHE A 473 -13.87 3.43 -2.24
N ASN A 474 -14.29 4.28 -3.18
CA ASN A 474 -13.49 5.35 -3.75
C ASN A 474 -13.84 6.66 -3.01
N LEU A 475 -13.01 7.03 -2.02
CA LEU A 475 -13.26 8.15 -1.11
C LEU A 475 -12.74 9.49 -1.69
N ASP A 476 -13.33 9.94 -2.80
CA ASP A 476 -13.05 11.25 -3.41
C ASP A 476 -14.33 11.83 -4.06
N SER A 477 -15.39 12.00 -3.27
CA SER A 477 -16.72 12.48 -3.71
C SER A 477 -16.79 13.98 -4.09
N ALA A 478 -15.69 14.55 -4.59
CA ALA A 478 -15.60 15.95 -5.02
C ALA A 478 -15.06 16.11 -6.46
N VAL A 479 -14.65 15.03 -7.14
CA VAL A 479 -14.22 15.07 -8.54
C VAL A 479 -14.89 13.91 -9.29
N PHE A 480 -15.68 14.25 -10.31
CA PHE A 480 -16.36 13.31 -11.22
C PHE A 480 -15.40 12.18 -11.68
N PRO A 481 -15.53 10.93 -11.17
CA PRO A 481 -14.57 9.86 -11.44
C PRO A 481 -14.74 9.31 -12.86
N THR A 482 -15.99 9.23 -13.31
CA THR A 482 -16.37 9.23 -14.73
C THR A 482 -16.41 10.68 -15.21
N GLY A 483 -15.84 10.98 -16.37
CA GLY A 483 -16.15 12.24 -17.07
C GLY A 483 -17.65 12.38 -17.36
N PRO A 484 -18.11 13.54 -17.90
CA PRO A 484 -19.53 13.76 -18.18
C PRO A 484 -20.14 12.61 -19.00
N PRO A 485 -21.41 12.24 -18.74
CA PRO A 485 -22.01 11.03 -19.28
C PRO A 485 -21.87 10.97 -20.80
N VAL A 486 -21.23 9.92 -21.28
CA VAL A 486 -20.92 9.71 -22.69
C VAL A 486 -22.24 9.63 -23.47
N PRO A 487 -22.50 10.51 -24.46
CA PRO A 487 -23.74 10.48 -25.22
C PRO A 487 -23.95 9.14 -25.93
N VAL A 488 -25.20 8.70 -26.00
CA VAL A 488 -25.62 7.35 -26.46
C VAL A 488 -25.15 7.01 -27.90
N GLY A 489 -24.71 7.99 -28.69
CA GLY A 489 -24.11 7.79 -30.01
C GLY A 489 -22.60 7.42 -30.05
N ALA A 490 -21.88 7.38 -28.93
CA ALA A 490 -20.41 7.26 -28.91
C ALA A 490 -19.84 5.85 -29.20
N GLN A 491 -20.68 4.85 -29.43
CA GLN A 491 -20.29 3.42 -29.45
C GLN A 491 -19.32 3.00 -30.57
N LYS A 492 -19.10 3.82 -31.62
CA LYS A 492 -18.32 3.41 -32.80
C LYS A 492 -16.79 3.49 -32.65
N MET A 493 -16.26 4.32 -31.74
CA MET A 493 -14.81 4.51 -31.57
C MET A 493 -14.23 3.87 -30.30
N LEU A 494 -15.06 3.70 -29.24
CA LEU A 494 -14.65 3.03 -28.00
C LEU A 494 -14.22 1.57 -28.20
N LYS A 495 -14.65 0.93 -29.30
CA LYS A 495 -14.20 -0.41 -29.70
C LYS A 495 -12.71 -0.48 -30.16
N PHE A 496 -12.07 0.67 -30.38
CA PHE A 496 -10.69 0.78 -30.86
C PHE A 496 -9.75 1.42 -29.82
N VAL A 497 -10.28 2.10 -28.80
CA VAL A 497 -9.51 2.87 -27.83
C VAL A 497 -10.02 2.51 -26.44
N ASP A 498 -9.19 1.80 -25.68
CA ASP A 498 -9.41 1.67 -24.25
C ASP A 498 -9.14 3.03 -23.57
N THR A 499 -10.17 3.56 -22.91
CA THR A 499 -10.10 4.80 -22.12
C THR A 499 -9.97 4.51 -20.61
N SER A 500 -9.70 3.26 -20.23
CA SER A 500 -9.29 2.92 -18.86
C SER A 500 -8.04 3.73 -18.47
N HIS A 501 -7.97 4.10 -17.19
CA HIS A 501 -6.82 4.85 -16.69
C HIS A 501 -5.83 3.89 -16.04
N VAL A 502 -4.56 3.98 -16.46
CA VAL A 502 -3.47 3.26 -15.79
C VAL A 502 -2.76 4.26 -14.89
N ALA A 503 -3.05 4.16 -13.59
CA ALA A 503 -2.40 4.96 -12.56
C ALA A 503 -1.75 4.03 -11.53
N THR A 504 -0.45 4.18 -11.34
CA THR A 504 0.32 3.48 -10.31
C THR A 504 0.79 4.48 -9.26
N GLY A 505 0.82 4.07 -7.99
CA GLY A 505 1.14 4.99 -6.90
C GLY A 505 0.75 4.41 -5.55
N PRO A 506 0.89 5.15 -4.45
CA PRO A 506 0.87 4.59 -3.09
C PRO A 506 -0.54 4.16 -2.59
N ARG A 507 -1.55 4.12 -3.47
CA ARG A 507 -2.82 3.41 -3.23
C ARG A 507 -2.76 1.93 -3.68
N THR A 508 -1.74 1.51 -4.44
CA THR A 508 -1.33 0.11 -4.60
C THR A 508 -0.26 -0.20 -3.56
N ALA A 509 -0.36 -1.35 -2.89
CA ALA A 509 0.68 -1.80 -1.95
C ALA A 509 2.06 -1.85 -2.65
N PRO A 510 3.16 -1.49 -1.97
CA PRO A 510 4.49 -1.58 -2.55
C PRO A 510 4.74 -3.04 -2.99
N ALA A 511 5.16 -3.21 -4.24
CA ALA A 511 5.41 -4.53 -4.80
C ALA A 511 6.74 -5.06 -4.28
N THR A 512 6.72 -5.77 -3.15
CA THR A 512 7.88 -6.51 -2.67
C THR A 512 8.35 -7.51 -3.74
N GLY A 513 9.64 -7.46 -4.04
CA GLY A 513 10.22 -8.22 -5.13
C GLY A 513 10.25 -9.72 -4.83
N SER A 514 9.52 -10.51 -5.60
CA SER A 514 9.81 -11.94 -5.75
C SER A 514 11.04 -12.11 -6.66
N SER A 515 11.91 -13.05 -6.31
CA SER A 515 13.14 -13.40 -7.05
C SER A 515 12.92 -13.72 -8.55
N PRO A 516 13.98 -13.69 -9.37
CA PRO A 516 13.85 -13.56 -10.82
C PRO A 516 13.30 -14.84 -11.47
N ALA A 517 12.19 -14.70 -12.19
CA ALA A 517 11.94 -15.55 -13.35
C ALA A 517 12.86 -15.05 -14.48
N GLN A 518 13.69 -15.92 -15.01
CA GLN A 518 14.53 -15.64 -16.18
C GLN A 518 13.70 -15.65 -17.46
N SER A 519 14.22 -14.96 -18.49
CA SER A 519 13.76 -14.84 -19.89
C SER A 519 12.34 -14.30 -20.10
#